data_AF-A0A0L0UXW2-F1
#
_entry.id   AF-A0A0L0UXW2-F1
#
_cell.length_a   1.000
_cell.length_b   1.000
_cell.length_c   1.000
_cell.angle_alpha   90.00
_cell.angle_beta   90.00
_cell.angle_gamma   90.00
#
_symmetry.space_group_name_H-M   'P 1'
#
loop_
_entity.id
_entity.type
_entity.pdbx_description
1 polymer ?
#
loop_
_entity_poly.entity_id
_entity_poly.type
_entity_poly.pdbx_seq_one_letter_code
_entity_poly.pdbx_strand_id
1 'polypeptide(L)'
;MLLKRLVAILEAHDANIMSTLTVQDMVKFLFVAADVVVRSENSLQLTTHRRPIRFLAASLPSSIHPFLEVFWDASFHILKDCYINTEHQINSHGIMAELGDGRIPARIVHQSLFPPFKHCPKCSQERPMRSSSLFGYLYDVDGCRTIEHFSLYCQPCLTKYHVSYSTHKEQRTFYTSSQGRNPTLFQVHMHFFMTHRLAHHFKMSQMLQRSSVFSMVNLYNSTFMGDHAPPLYTPQQSFWPQMSVEVCKDGMDIDTLVFNYASRGQVLMVPSSGLDRVRYNEAKKQCSSWIAAEGTAHKNHSCGLCTSITHSEANNKHSVVRAVVTDGLTIGHWRCSASAAQLEKLAKESGHPAPDGPCRRTLDTVRHRYCSFHQPFLEGICQAQPCIQPALPNKKTCGLQSHLDAAKTFDARVKSNFQLHSMLNRPGSKLNVDPTVHLEEEAGGIEDLDLLRQADESDRAEESRRAGEEGASKKPTLSRARTHNDQLAVAPCGVILARQTMFNSESPSAVKLFLLDTFPTSMPQVILYDSACKLLAHIYKSTAEERNRFIKSIVAVD
;
A
#
# COMPACT_ATOMS: atom_id res chain seq x y z
N MET A 1 -9.26 -19.82 -47.33
CA MET A 1 -8.76 -21.11 -47.89
C MET A 1 -9.81 -22.18 -47.65
N LEU A 2 -10.20 -22.96 -48.67
CA LEU A 2 -11.09 -24.11 -48.45
C LEU A 2 -10.34 -25.18 -47.65
N LEU A 3 -10.95 -25.75 -46.61
CA LEU A 3 -10.36 -26.83 -45.79
C LEU A 3 -9.80 -27.97 -46.67
N LYS A 4 -10.50 -28.31 -47.75
CA LYS A 4 -10.06 -29.29 -48.76
C LYS A 4 -8.70 -28.96 -49.38
N ARG A 5 -8.38 -27.68 -49.59
CA ARG A 5 -7.11 -27.24 -50.18
C ARG A 5 -5.96 -27.36 -49.18
N LEU A 6 -6.20 -27.10 -47.89
CA LEU A 6 -5.22 -27.34 -46.84
C LEU A 6 -4.90 -28.84 -46.72
N VAL A 7 -5.95 -29.65 -46.64
CA VAL A 7 -5.83 -31.11 -46.56
C VAL A 7 -5.08 -31.66 -47.78
N ALA A 8 -5.39 -31.19 -48.98
CA ALA A 8 -4.67 -31.60 -50.19
C ALA A 8 -3.18 -31.21 -50.19
N ILE A 9 -2.82 -30.02 -49.66
CA ILE A 9 -1.41 -29.60 -49.53
C ILE A 9 -0.67 -30.50 -48.52
N LEU A 10 -1.35 -30.86 -47.43
CA LEU A 10 -0.80 -31.71 -46.39
C LEU A 10 -0.63 -33.16 -46.87
N GLU A 11 -1.64 -33.74 -47.51
CA GLU A 11 -1.60 -35.10 -48.11
C GLU A 11 -0.54 -35.22 -49.21
N ALA A 12 -0.34 -34.15 -50.00
CA ALA A 12 0.71 -34.13 -51.02
C ALA A 12 2.13 -34.14 -50.42
N HIS A 13 2.29 -33.70 -49.17
CA HIS A 13 3.58 -33.71 -48.48
C HIS A 13 3.82 -35.03 -47.72
N ASP A 14 2.78 -35.59 -47.09
CA ASP A 14 2.84 -36.91 -46.46
C ASP A 14 1.46 -37.58 -46.51
N ALA A 15 1.38 -38.70 -47.24
CA ALA A 15 0.15 -39.46 -47.42
C ALA A 15 -0.40 -40.03 -46.09
N ASN A 16 0.44 -40.16 -45.07
CA ASN A 16 0.05 -40.65 -43.74
C ASN A 16 -0.27 -39.51 -42.76
N ILE A 17 -0.16 -38.23 -43.15
CA ILE A 17 -0.34 -37.09 -42.24
C ILE A 17 -1.71 -37.10 -41.55
N MET A 18 -2.74 -37.57 -42.27
CA MET A 18 -4.11 -37.68 -41.76
C MET A 18 -4.31 -38.82 -40.75
N SER A 19 -3.35 -39.75 -40.66
CA SER A 19 -3.33 -40.84 -39.67
C SER A 19 -2.56 -40.48 -38.39
N THR A 20 -1.66 -39.50 -38.47
CA THR A 20 -0.78 -39.10 -37.36
C THR A 20 -1.17 -37.77 -36.72
N LEU A 21 -1.79 -36.86 -37.48
CA LEU A 21 -2.09 -35.51 -37.03
C LEU A 21 -3.54 -35.38 -36.54
N THR A 22 -3.72 -34.77 -35.37
CA THR A 22 -5.06 -34.48 -34.85
C THR A 22 -5.55 -33.09 -35.27
N VAL A 23 -6.87 -32.89 -35.28
CA VAL A 23 -7.46 -31.55 -35.44
C VAL A 23 -6.97 -30.61 -34.33
N GLN A 24 -6.78 -31.12 -33.11
CA GLN A 24 -6.28 -30.36 -31.97
C GLN A 24 -4.88 -29.81 -32.23
N ASP A 25 -4.02 -30.59 -32.87
CA ASP A 25 -2.66 -30.20 -33.24
C ASP A 25 -2.63 -29.08 -34.28
N MET A 26 -3.48 -29.18 -35.31
CA MET A 26 -3.65 -28.13 -36.31
C MET A 26 -4.18 -26.82 -35.68
N VAL A 27 -5.16 -26.91 -34.78
CA VAL A 27 -5.71 -25.75 -34.07
C VAL A 27 -4.63 -25.09 -33.21
N LYS A 28 -3.90 -25.86 -32.40
CA LYS A 28 -2.79 -25.32 -31.58
C LYS A 28 -1.75 -24.59 -32.44
N PHE A 29 -1.36 -25.17 -33.57
CA PHE A 29 -0.44 -24.53 -34.50
C PHE A 29 -0.98 -23.18 -34.99
N LEU A 30 -2.21 -23.15 -35.51
CA LEU A 30 -2.81 -21.93 -36.06
C LEU A 30 -2.89 -20.81 -35.01
N PHE A 31 -3.28 -21.13 -33.77
CA PHE A 31 -3.35 -20.16 -32.68
C PHE A 31 -1.99 -19.54 -32.37
N VAL A 32 -0.95 -20.36 -32.17
CA VAL A 32 0.40 -19.87 -31.86
C VAL A 32 1.00 -19.12 -33.05
N ALA A 33 0.86 -19.65 -34.27
CA ALA A 33 1.41 -19.04 -35.47
C ALA A 33 0.72 -17.71 -35.80
N ALA A 34 -0.60 -17.60 -35.64
CA ALA A 34 -1.36 -16.36 -35.83
C ALA A 34 -0.90 -15.26 -34.87
N ASP A 35 -0.76 -15.58 -33.58
CA ASP A 35 -0.29 -14.63 -32.56
C ASP A 35 1.14 -14.15 -32.87
N VAL A 36 2.03 -15.06 -33.29
CA VAL A 36 3.39 -14.69 -33.72
C VAL A 36 3.38 -13.77 -34.93
N VAL A 37 2.59 -14.09 -35.97
CA VAL A 37 2.49 -13.24 -37.17
C VAL A 37 2.04 -11.83 -36.82
N VAL A 38 0.99 -11.69 -36.02
CA VAL A 38 0.46 -10.36 -35.65
C VAL A 38 1.42 -9.59 -34.75
N ARG A 39 2.04 -10.23 -33.75
CA ARG A 39 2.97 -9.54 -32.83
C ARG A 39 4.30 -9.17 -33.47
N SER A 40 4.75 -9.93 -34.47
CA SER A 40 6.07 -9.75 -35.08
C SER A 40 6.04 -9.17 -36.49
N GLU A 41 4.87 -8.75 -36.95
CA GLU A 41 4.63 -8.26 -38.32
C GLU A 41 5.71 -7.25 -38.75
N ASN A 42 5.97 -6.25 -37.90
CA ASN A 42 6.90 -5.17 -38.19
C ASN A 42 8.36 -5.47 -37.83
N SER A 43 8.62 -6.48 -36.98
CA SER A 43 9.96 -6.72 -36.42
C SER A 43 10.70 -7.87 -37.10
N LEU A 44 10.01 -8.97 -37.41
CA LEU A 44 10.62 -10.17 -37.97
C LEU A 44 10.41 -10.31 -39.48
N GLN A 45 9.55 -9.48 -40.09
CA GLN A 45 9.22 -9.49 -41.52
C GLN A 45 8.97 -10.93 -42.02
N LEU A 46 8.11 -11.65 -41.30
CA LEU A 46 7.84 -13.06 -41.57
C LEU A 46 7.23 -13.23 -42.96
N THR A 47 7.60 -14.30 -43.64
CA THR A 47 7.08 -14.69 -44.95
C THR A 47 6.82 -16.19 -44.96
N THR A 48 6.27 -16.70 -46.05
CA THR A 48 6.17 -18.15 -46.28
C THR A 48 7.52 -18.84 -46.08
N HIS A 49 8.63 -18.24 -46.52
CA HIS A 49 9.97 -18.82 -46.38
C HIS A 49 10.73 -18.40 -45.12
N ARG A 50 10.36 -17.28 -44.49
CA ARG A 50 11.00 -16.76 -43.27
C ARG A 50 10.13 -17.10 -42.06
N ARG A 51 10.47 -18.23 -41.42
CA ARG A 51 9.60 -18.92 -40.46
C ARG A 51 10.25 -19.01 -39.06
N PRO A 52 9.49 -18.83 -37.97
CA PRO A 52 10.02 -18.93 -36.61
C PRO A 52 10.02 -20.39 -36.09
N ILE A 53 10.55 -21.36 -36.87
CA ILE A 53 10.42 -22.81 -36.57
C ILE A 53 10.92 -23.18 -35.18
N ARG A 54 12.06 -22.62 -34.73
CA ARG A 54 12.60 -22.91 -33.39
C ARG A 54 11.64 -22.51 -32.28
N PHE A 55 10.99 -21.36 -32.41
CA PHE A 55 10.00 -20.89 -31.44
C PHE A 55 8.73 -21.77 -31.48
N LEU A 56 8.25 -22.10 -32.68
CA LEU A 56 7.08 -22.97 -32.86
C LEU A 56 7.32 -24.36 -32.26
N ALA A 57 8.50 -24.97 -32.51
CA ALA A 57 8.87 -26.25 -31.93
C ALA A 57 8.95 -26.20 -30.40
N ALA A 58 9.43 -25.10 -29.82
CA ALA A 58 9.47 -24.92 -28.37
C ALA A 58 8.07 -24.73 -27.74
N SER A 59 7.10 -24.22 -28.51
CA SER A 59 5.78 -23.80 -28.01
C SER A 59 4.67 -24.82 -28.27
N LEU A 60 4.93 -25.81 -29.13
CA LEU A 60 3.94 -26.75 -29.62
C LEU A 60 4.35 -28.22 -29.34
N PRO A 61 3.38 -29.14 -29.25
CA PRO A 61 3.65 -30.56 -28.97
C PRO A 61 4.62 -31.20 -29.98
N SER A 62 5.41 -32.18 -29.54
CA SER A 62 6.37 -32.88 -30.41
C SER A 62 5.71 -33.63 -31.57
N SER A 63 4.44 -34.01 -31.44
CA SER A 63 3.64 -34.65 -32.49
C SER A 63 3.56 -33.84 -33.78
N ILE A 64 3.70 -32.50 -33.72
CA ILE A 64 3.60 -31.63 -34.88
C ILE A 64 4.94 -31.16 -35.44
N HIS A 65 6.04 -31.43 -34.73
CA HIS A 65 7.37 -30.92 -35.09
C HIS A 65 7.79 -31.27 -36.53
N PRO A 66 7.56 -32.50 -37.04
CA PRO A 66 7.89 -32.84 -38.43
C PRO A 66 7.14 -32.02 -39.48
N PHE A 67 6.02 -31.40 -39.11
CA PHE A 67 5.08 -30.75 -40.04
C PHE A 67 5.06 -29.22 -39.91
N LEU A 68 5.85 -28.63 -39.01
CA LEU A 68 5.82 -27.18 -38.72
C LEU A 68 6.07 -26.31 -39.96
N GLU A 69 7.00 -26.72 -40.83
CA GLU A 69 7.31 -25.99 -42.06
C GLU A 69 6.15 -26.04 -43.06
N VAL A 70 5.58 -27.24 -43.23
CA VAL A 70 4.44 -27.45 -44.14
C VAL A 70 3.21 -26.69 -43.66
N PHE A 71 2.93 -26.72 -42.34
CA PHE A 71 1.83 -25.95 -41.78
C PHE A 71 2.02 -24.47 -41.94
N TRP A 72 3.23 -23.97 -41.69
CA TRP A 72 3.53 -22.57 -41.89
C TRP A 72 3.27 -22.16 -43.33
N ASP A 73 3.84 -22.88 -44.29
CA ASP A 73 3.70 -22.56 -45.71
C ASP A 73 2.24 -22.60 -46.18
N ALA A 74 1.52 -23.66 -45.79
CA ALA A 74 0.14 -23.89 -46.22
C ALA A 74 -0.85 -22.90 -45.60
N SER A 75 -0.59 -22.41 -44.39
CA SER A 75 -1.50 -21.53 -43.65
C SER A 75 -1.08 -20.07 -43.58
N PHE A 76 0.15 -19.70 -43.99
CA PHE A 76 0.72 -18.35 -43.78
C PHE A 76 -0.24 -17.21 -44.18
N HIS A 77 -0.89 -17.35 -45.33
CA HIS A 77 -1.81 -16.33 -45.87
C HIS A 77 -3.11 -16.15 -45.08
N ILE A 78 -3.49 -17.12 -44.23
CA ILE A 78 -4.69 -17.05 -43.39
C ILE A 78 -4.37 -16.80 -41.92
N LEU A 79 -3.08 -16.82 -41.52
CA LEU A 79 -2.69 -16.70 -40.11
C LEU A 79 -3.19 -15.39 -39.46
N LYS A 80 -3.21 -14.28 -40.21
CA LYS A 80 -3.77 -13.01 -39.71
C LYS A 80 -5.28 -13.10 -39.46
N ASP A 81 -6.02 -13.76 -40.35
CA ASP A 81 -7.47 -13.94 -40.19
C ASP A 81 -7.81 -14.93 -39.06
N CYS A 82 -6.87 -15.82 -38.71
CA CYS A 82 -6.99 -16.72 -37.56
C CYS A 82 -6.69 -16.03 -36.22
N TYR A 83 -6.17 -14.80 -36.22
CA TYR A 83 -5.87 -14.09 -34.98
C TYR A 83 -7.15 -13.59 -34.32
N ILE A 84 -7.40 -14.05 -33.09
CA ILE A 84 -8.54 -13.64 -32.28
C ILE A 84 -8.03 -12.94 -31.02
N ASN A 85 -8.21 -11.62 -30.97
CA ASN A 85 -7.96 -10.86 -29.75
C ASN A 85 -9.11 -11.10 -28.76
N THR A 86 -8.99 -12.15 -27.96
CA THR A 86 -10.05 -12.58 -27.04
C THR A 86 -10.37 -11.52 -25.97
N GLU A 87 -9.38 -10.78 -25.48
CA GLU A 87 -9.58 -9.70 -24.49
C GLU A 87 -10.42 -8.56 -25.10
N HIS A 88 -10.12 -8.16 -26.34
CA HIS A 88 -10.95 -7.20 -27.06
C HIS A 88 -12.38 -7.73 -27.29
N GLN A 89 -12.54 -9.00 -27.67
CA GLN A 89 -13.86 -9.59 -27.88
C GLN A 89 -14.69 -9.64 -26.58
N ILE A 90 -14.09 -9.95 -25.43
CA ILE A 90 -14.77 -9.92 -24.12
C ILE A 90 -15.15 -8.48 -23.74
N ASN A 91 -14.27 -7.50 -23.97
CA ASN A 91 -14.61 -6.10 -23.70
C ASN A 91 -15.74 -5.57 -24.59
N SER A 92 -15.75 -5.92 -25.87
CA SER A 92 -16.73 -5.42 -26.85
C SER A 92 -18.07 -6.17 -26.80
N HIS A 93 -18.06 -7.47 -26.47
CA HIS A 93 -19.22 -8.36 -26.63
C HIS A 93 -19.48 -9.27 -25.43
N GLY A 94 -18.61 -9.28 -24.42
CA GLY A 94 -18.76 -10.17 -23.27
C GLY A 94 -19.92 -9.78 -22.35
N ILE A 95 -20.20 -8.48 -22.25
CA ILE A 95 -21.28 -7.92 -21.45
C ILE A 95 -22.29 -7.26 -22.39
N MET A 96 -23.35 -7.99 -22.74
CA MET A 96 -24.42 -7.48 -23.61
C MET A 96 -25.67 -7.15 -22.80
N ALA A 97 -26.32 -6.03 -23.13
CA ALA A 97 -27.62 -5.68 -22.57
C ALA A 97 -28.70 -6.70 -22.99
N GLU A 98 -29.78 -6.80 -22.22
CA GLU A 98 -30.98 -7.52 -22.64
C GLU A 98 -31.47 -6.95 -23.96
N LEU A 99 -31.41 -7.76 -25.01
CA LEU A 99 -32.15 -7.50 -26.23
C LEU A 99 -33.63 -7.70 -25.89
N GLY A 100 -34.50 -6.81 -26.37
CA GLY A 100 -35.96 -6.90 -26.16
C GLY A 100 -36.62 -8.14 -26.81
N ASP A 101 -35.83 -9.13 -27.22
CA ASP A 101 -36.22 -10.37 -27.89
C ASP A 101 -36.30 -11.58 -26.94
N GLY A 102 -36.08 -11.38 -25.63
CA GLY A 102 -36.22 -12.41 -24.61
C GLY A 102 -35.03 -13.38 -24.50
N ARG A 103 -33.90 -13.10 -25.18
CA ARG A 103 -32.67 -13.89 -25.04
C ARG A 103 -31.95 -13.56 -23.73
N ILE A 104 -31.43 -14.59 -23.07
CA ILE A 104 -30.62 -14.43 -21.85
C ILE A 104 -29.37 -13.61 -22.20
N PRO A 105 -29.08 -12.51 -21.49
CA PRO A 105 -27.87 -11.72 -21.70
C PRO A 105 -26.61 -12.58 -21.65
N ALA A 106 -25.73 -12.41 -22.63
CA ALA A 106 -24.37 -12.92 -22.50
C ALA A 106 -23.66 -12.12 -21.40
N ARG A 107 -23.15 -12.83 -20.39
CA ARG A 107 -22.36 -12.27 -19.28
C ARG A 107 -21.02 -13.00 -19.17
N ILE A 108 -20.24 -12.90 -20.25
CA ILE A 108 -18.87 -13.42 -20.31
C ILE A 108 -17.95 -12.35 -19.74
N VAL A 109 -17.36 -12.68 -18.59
CA VAL A 109 -16.32 -11.87 -17.93
C VAL A 109 -14.93 -12.40 -18.26
N HIS A 110 -13.88 -11.61 -18.00
CA HIS A 110 -12.51 -12.07 -18.19
C HIS A 110 -12.15 -13.19 -17.21
N GLN A 111 -12.68 -13.15 -15.99
CA GLN A 111 -12.36 -14.13 -14.96
C GLN A 111 -13.50 -14.34 -13.96
N SER A 112 -13.81 -15.60 -13.68
CA SER A 112 -14.69 -15.99 -12.57
C SER A 112 -13.86 -16.37 -11.34
N LEU A 113 -14.15 -15.78 -10.19
CA LEU A 113 -13.40 -15.95 -8.94
C LEU A 113 -14.23 -16.70 -7.90
N PHE A 114 -13.66 -17.74 -7.30
CA PHE A 114 -14.34 -18.56 -6.30
C PHE A 114 -13.57 -18.55 -4.96
N PRO A 115 -14.27 -18.68 -3.82
CA PRO A 115 -13.62 -19.01 -2.55
C PRO A 115 -12.85 -20.34 -2.67
N PRO A 116 -11.80 -20.56 -1.86
CA PRO A 116 -10.97 -21.76 -1.97
C PRO A 116 -11.66 -23.05 -1.47
N PHE A 117 -12.89 -22.95 -0.96
CA PHE A 117 -13.61 -24.06 -0.36
C PHE A 117 -14.81 -24.47 -1.20
N LYS A 118 -14.92 -25.76 -1.52
CA LYS A 118 -16.14 -26.35 -2.11
C LYS A 118 -17.16 -26.76 -1.04
N HIS A 119 -16.67 -27.19 0.12
CA HIS A 119 -17.46 -27.59 1.29
C HIS A 119 -17.02 -26.77 2.51
N CYS A 120 -17.90 -26.61 3.51
CA CYS A 120 -17.58 -25.83 4.70
C CYS A 120 -16.50 -26.53 5.54
N PRO A 121 -15.29 -25.95 5.72
CA PRO A 121 -14.23 -26.59 6.52
C PRO A 121 -14.55 -26.67 8.02
N LYS A 122 -15.53 -25.89 8.51
CA LYS A 122 -15.94 -25.89 9.93
C LYS A 122 -17.01 -26.92 10.26
N CYS A 123 -17.66 -27.50 9.26
CA CYS A 123 -18.78 -28.42 9.45
C CYS A 123 -18.42 -29.79 8.90
N SER A 124 -18.67 -30.84 9.67
CA SER A 124 -18.34 -32.21 9.27
C SER A 124 -19.26 -32.79 8.19
N GLN A 125 -20.38 -32.12 7.88
CA GLN A 125 -21.32 -32.59 6.86
C GLN A 125 -21.07 -31.89 5.52
N GLU A 126 -20.98 -32.69 4.46
CA GLU A 126 -20.94 -32.24 3.05
C GLU A 126 -22.30 -31.67 2.59
N ARG A 127 -22.84 -30.71 3.33
CA ARG A 127 -24.02 -29.97 2.87
C ARG A 127 -23.57 -28.93 1.84
N PRO A 128 -24.27 -28.81 0.71
CA PRO A 128 -23.96 -27.78 -0.28
C PRO A 128 -24.15 -26.39 0.34
N MET A 129 -23.14 -25.54 0.19
CA MET A 129 -23.22 -24.15 0.62
C MET A 129 -24.04 -23.33 -0.39
N ARG A 130 -24.80 -22.35 0.09
CA ARG A 130 -25.55 -21.45 -0.80
C ARG A 130 -24.58 -20.51 -1.50
N SER A 131 -24.56 -20.53 -2.83
CA SER A 131 -23.75 -19.62 -3.63
C SER A 131 -24.50 -18.34 -3.99
N SER A 132 -23.77 -17.23 -4.04
CA SER A 132 -24.21 -15.95 -4.64
C SER A 132 -23.05 -15.37 -5.43
N SER A 133 -23.30 -14.76 -6.59
CA SER A 133 -22.28 -14.04 -7.35
C SER A 133 -22.55 -12.54 -7.42
N LEU A 134 -21.49 -11.79 -7.63
CA LEU A 134 -21.50 -10.36 -7.92
C LEU A 134 -20.49 -10.06 -9.03
N PHE A 135 -20.74 -8.99 -9.78
CA PHE A 135 -19.81 -8.49 -10.78
C PHE A 135 -18.84 -7.49 -10.16
N GLY A 136 -17.67 -7.33 -10.77
CA GLY A 136 -16.66 -6.40 -10.28
C GLY A 136 -15.54 -6.13 -11.28
N TYR A 137 -14.49 -5.47 -10.83
CA TYR A 137 -13.33 -5.13 -11.63
C TYR A 137 -12.04 -5.61 -10.95
N LEU A 138 -11.15 -6.22 -11.74
CA LEU A 138 -9.81 -6.63 -11.32
C LEU A 138 -8.78 -5.68 -11.93
N TYR A 139 -8.03 -5.01 -11.06
CA TYR A 139 -6.92 -4.14 -11.45
C TYR A 139 -5.60 -4.91 -11.46
N ASP A 140 -4.87 -4.84 -12.58
CA ASP A 140 -3.52 -5.37 -12.74
C ASP A 140 -2.60 -4.34 -13.42
N VAL A 141 -1.29 -4.60 -13.46
CA VAL A 141 -0.30 -3.74 -14.15
C VAL A 141 -0.56 -3.61 -15.65
N ASP A 142 -1.33 -4.53 -16.23
CA ASP A 142 -1.66 -4.56 -17.65
C ASP A 142 -3.06 -3.96 -17.94
N GLY A 143 -3.76 -3.48 -16.91
CA GLY A 143 -5.05 -2.82 -17.03
C GLY A 143 -6.17 -3.40 -16.16
N CYS A 144 -7.38 -2.90 -16.38
CA CYS A 144 -8.58 -3.28 -15.64
C CYS A 144 -9.35 -4.36 -16.40
N ARG A 145 -9.92 -5.35 -15.72
CA ARG A 145 -10.68 -6.47 -16.33
C ARG A 145 -12.01 -6.70 -15.64
N THR A 146 -13.03 -7.11 -16.41
CA THR A 146 -14.32 -7.54 -15.86
C THR A 146 -14.20 -8.89 -15.17
N ILE A 147 -14.81 -9.02 -13.99
CA ILE A 147 -14.85 -10.28 -13.22
C ILE A 147 -16.25 -10.57 -12.69
N GLU A 148 -16.52 -11.85 -12.45
CA GLU A 148 -17.63 -12.32 -11.63
C GLU A 148 -17.03 -13.05 -10.43
N HIS A 149 -17.42 -12.72 -9.22
CA HIS A 149 -16.90 -13.36 -8.03
C HIS A 149 -18.02 -13.97 -7.18
N PHE A 150 -17.75 -15.16 -6.66
CA PHE A 150 -18.69 -15.96 -5.91
C PHE A 150 -18.42 -15.83 -4.41
N SER A 151 -19.48 -15.87 -3.62
CA SER A 151 -19.44 -16.06 -2.18
C SER A 151 -20.27 -17.27 -1.82
N LEU A 152 -19.82 -18.03 -0.83
CA LEU A 152 -20.49 -19.24 -0.36
C LEU A 152 -20.95 -19.03 1.08
N TYR A 153 -22.19 -19.35 1.37
CA TYR A 153 -22.76 -19.23 2.71
C TYR A 153 -23.10 -20.61 3.28
N CYS A 154 -22.50 -20.90 4.43
CA CYS A 154 -22.78 -22.09 5.20
C CYS A 154 -23.90 -21.79 6.21
N GLN A 155 -25.09 -22.35 6.01
CA GLN A 155 -26.23 -22.17 6.92
C GLN A 155 -25.97 -22.72 8.33
N PRO A 156 -25.39 -23.93 8.53
CA PRO A 156 -25.17 -24.47 9.87
C PRO A 156 -24.29 -23.62 10.79
N CYS A 157 -23.15 -23.14 10.30
CA CYS A 157 -22.20 -22.36 11.10
C CYS A 157 -22.22 -20.85 10.79
N LEU A 158 -23.20 -20.40 9.99
CA LEU A 158 -23.42 -19.00 9.60
C LEU A 158 -22.17 -18.29 9.04
N THR A 159 -21.23 -19.05 8.47
CA THR A 159 -19.99 -18.50 7.91
C THR A 159 -20.18 -18.20 6.44
N LYS A 160 -19.79 -16.98 6.02
CA LYS A 160 -19.74 -16.58 4.61
C LYS A 160 -18.30 -16.61 4.13
N TYR A 161 -18.02 -17.36 3.08
CA TYR A 161 -16.72 -17.48 2.44
C TYR A 161 -16.69 -16.58 1.20
N HIS A 162 -15.83 -15.58 1.22
CA HIS A 162 -15.51 -14.73 0.07
C HIS A 162 -14.24 -15.24 -0.61
N VAL A 163 -13.78 -14.57 -1.67
CA VAL A 163 -12.61 -14.99 -2.46
C VAL A 163 -11.31 -14.93 -1.62
N SER A 164 -11.11 -13.88 -0.83
CA SER A 164 -9.85 -13.69 -0.07
C SER A 164 -9.97 -13.88 1.44
N TYR A 165 -11.19 -13.93 1.97
CA TYR A 165 -11.45 -14.03 3.40
C TYR A 165 -12.78 -14.72 3.68
N SER A 166 -12.96 -15.17 4.92
CA SER A 166 -14.26 -15.59 5.44
C SER A 166 -14.76 -14.62 6.50
N THR A 167 -16.07 -14.57 6.69
CA THR A 167 -16.74 -13.77 7.71
C THR A 167 -17.59 -14.66 8.62
N HIS A 168 -17.38 -14.52 9.92
CA HIS A 168 -18.07 -15.29 10.96
C HIS A 168 -18.08 -14.48 12.26
N LYS A 169 -19.25 -14.38 12.92
CA LYS A 169 -19.43 -13.61 14.18
C LYS A 169 -18.81 -12.21 14.12
N GLU A 170 -19.19 -11.45 13.09
CA GLU A 170 -18.71 -10.08 12.86
C GLU A 170 -17.20 -9.91 12.65
N GLN A 171 -16.48 -11.00 12.41
CA GLN A 171 -15.05 -10.99 12.18
C GLN A 171 -14.73 -11.47 10.76
N ARG A 172 -13.86 -10.72 10.07
CA ARG A 172 -13.28 -11.06 8.78
C ARG A 172 -11.91 -11.68 9.00
N THR A 173 -11.73 -12.91 8.54
CA THR A 173 -10.47 -13.66 8.65
C THR A 173 -9.96 -13.99 7.25
N PHE A 174 -8.78 -13.46 6.90
CA PHE A 174 -8.14 -13.70 5.60
C PHE A 174 -7.57 -15.12 5.52
N TYR A 175 -7.61 -15.71 4.32
CA TYR A 175 -7.09 -17.06 4.13
C TYR A 175 -5.57 -17.10 4.20
N THR A 176 -5.04 -18.20 4.72
CA THR A 176 -3.61 -18.54 4.66
C THR A 176 -3.28 -19.27 3.36
N SER A 177 -1.98 -19.40 3.04
CA SER A 177 -1.53 -20.18 1.87
C SER A 177 -1.99 -21.64 1.95
N SER A 178 -2.00 -22.25 3.14
CA SER A 178 -2.49 -23.62 3.35
C SER A 178 -4.00 -23.76 3.18
N GLN A 179 -4.76 -22.68 3.38
CA GLN A 179 -6.20 -22.61 3.13
C GLN A 179 -6.56 -22.30 1.67
N GLY A 180 -5.57 -22.26 0.76
CA GLY A 180 -5.80 -21.96 -0.64
C GLY A 180 -5.97 -20.48 -0.96
N ARG A 181 -5.37 -19.57 -0.17
CA ARG A 181 -5.31 -18.14 -0.53
C ARG A 181 -4.80 -17.99 -1.96
N ASN A 182 -5.53 -17.24 -2.78
CA ASN A 182 -5.13 -16.98 -4.16
C ASN A 182 -3.76 -16.25 -4.18
N PRO A 183 -2.74 -16.77 -4.88
CA PRO A 183 -1.39 -16.20 -4.88
C PRO A 183 -1.24 -15.02 -5.84
N THR A 184 -2.20 -14.75 -6.72
CA THR A 184 -2.09 -13.71 -7.76
C THR A 184 -2.89 -12.46 -7.45
N LEU A 185 -4.01 -12.58 -6.73
CA LEU A 185 -4.94 -11.48 -6.47
C LEU A 185 -5.61 -11.57 -5.11
N PHE A 186 -6.17 -10.44 -4.69
CA PHE A 186 -6.96 -10.32 -3.49
C PHE A 186 -8.12 -9.34 -3.66
N GLN A 187 -9.14 -9.54 -2.83
CA GLN A 187 -10.31 -8.67 -2.75
C GLN A 187 -9.98 -7.42 -1.94
N VAL A 188 -10.18 -6.24 -2.54
CA VAL A 188 -10.00 -4.94 -1.89
C VAL A 188 -11.33 -4.52 -1.24
N HIS A 189 -12.34 -4.28 -2.07
CA HIS A 189 -13.71 -3.93 -1.67
C HIS A 189 -14.73 -4.95 -2.22
N MET A 190 -16.02 -4.64 -2.14
CA MET A 190 -17.08 -5.53 -2.60
C MET A 190 -16.95 -5.86 -4.10
N HIS A 191 -16.78 -4.85 -4.96
CA HIS A 191 -16.69 -4.99 -6.41
C HIS A 191 -15.26 -4.86 -6.97
N PHE A 192 -14.25 -4.67 -6.12
CA PHE A 192 -12.91 -4.32 -6.56
C PHE A 192 -11.85 -5.28 -6.05
N PHE A 193 -11.03 -5.77 -6.98
CA PHE A 193 -9.94 -6.71 -6.76
C PHE A 193 -8.66 -6.13 -7.32
N MET A 194 -7.54 -6.53 -6.74
CA MET A 194 -6.22 -6.08 -7.17
C MET A 194 -5.26 -7.26 -7.21
N THR A 195 -4.36 -7.29 -8.18
CA THR A 195 -3.27 -8.26 -8.19
C THR A 195 -2.20 -7.88 -7.17
N HIS A 196 -1.56 -8.87 -6.57
CA HIS A 196 -0.39 -8.65 -5.72
C HIS A 196 0.73 -7.92 -6.47
N ARG A 197 0.85 -8.17 -7.78
CA ARG A 197 1.82 -7.52 -8.67
C ARG A 197 1.56 -6.02 -8.83
N LEU A 198 0.31 -5.61 -9.03
CA LEU A 198 -0.04 -4.18 -9.10
C LEU A 198 0.12 -3.48 -7.76
N ALA A 199 -0.31 -4.10 -6.67
CA ALA A 199 -0.11 -3.56 -5.32
C ALA A 199 1.39 -3.35 -5.02
N HIS A 200 2.23 -4.31 -5.41
CA HIS A 200 3.68 -4.19 -5.32
C HIS A 200 4.22 -3.05 -6.20
N HIS A 201 3.77 -2.94 -7.45
CA HIS A 201 4.16 -1.85 -8.35
C HIS A 201 3.85 -0.47 -7.74
N PHE A 202 2.64 -0.25 -7.22
CA PHE A 202 2.29 1.01 -6.57
C PHE A 202 3.15 1.31 -5.33
N LYS A 203 3.43 0.31 -4.50
CA LYS A 203 4.36 0.48 -3.37
C LYS A 203 5.76 0.88 -3.85
N MET A 204 6.27 0.25 -4.91
CA MET A 204 7.58 0.61 -5.48
C MET A 204 7.56 2.00 -6.10
N SER A 205 6.50 2.41 -6.77
CA SER A 205 6.33 3.79 -7.27
C SER A 205 6.33 4.80 -6.12
N GLN A 206 5.67 4.50 -5.00
CA GLN A 206 5.69 5.38 -3.84
C GLN A 206 7.10 5.46 -3.22
N MET A 207 7.83 4.35 -3.14
CA MET A 207 9.17 4.30 -2.52
C MET A 207 10.28 4.87 -3.41
N LEU A 208 10.32 4.48 -4.68
CA LEU A 208 11.42 4.80 -5.60
C LEU A 208 11.16 6.08 -6.39
N GLN A 209 9.93 6.30 -6.84
CA GLN A 209 9.56 7.47 -7.66
C GLN A 209 8.99 8.61 -6.80
N ARG A 210 8.76 8.38 -5.50
CA ARG A 210 8.10 9.33 -4.59
C ARG A 210 6.72 9.76 -5.09
N SER A 211 6.04 8.86 -5.80
CA SER A 211 4.72 9.11 -6.37
C SER A 211 3.64 9.14 -5.29
N SER A 212 2.79 10.17 -5.31
CA SER A 212 1.61 10.24 -4.45
C SER A 212 0.54 9.23 -4.90
N VAL A 213 -0.33 8.77 -4.00
CA VAL A 213 -1.47 7.90 -4.37
C VAL A 213 -2.34 8.55 -5.45
N PHE A 214 -2.58 9.85 -5.32
CA PHE A 214 -3.31 10.62 -6.32
C PHE A 214 -2.63 10.58 -7.71
N SER A 215 -1.31 10.74 -7.75
CA SER A 215 -0.53 10.65 -9.01
C SER A 215 -0.59 9.24 -9.60
N MET A 216 -0.47 8.20 -8.77
CA MET A 216 -0.53 6.80 -9.22
C MET A 216 -1.88 6.47 -9.83
N VAL A 217 -2.98 6.86 -9.19
CA VAL A 217 -4.35 6.62 -9.68
C VAL A 217 -4.62 7.38 -10.98
N ASN A 218 -4.23 8.66 -11.05
CA ASN A 218 -4.39 9.43 -12.29
C ASN A 218 -3.57 8.84 -13.44
N LEU A 219 -2.33 8.43 -13.17
CA LEU A 219 -1.51 7.76 -14.18
C LEU A 219 -2.20 6.48 -14.65
N TYR A 220 -2.57 5.59 -13.72
CA TYR A 220 -3.26 4.34 -14.03
C TYR A 220 -4.52 4.57 -14.88
N ASN A 221 -5.39 5.48 -14.43
CA ASN A 221 -6.61 5.79 -15.15
C ASN A 221 -6.32 6.43 -16.52
N SER A 222 -5.34 7.32 -16.63
CA SER A 222 -4.96 7.91 -17.93
C SER A 222 -4.39 6.89 -18.92
N THR A 223 -3.77 5.83 -18.41
CA THR A 223 -3.18 4.77 -19.24
C THR A 223 -4.22 3.75 -19.71
N PHE A 224 -5.17 3.37 -18.82
CA PHE A 224 -6.06 2.24 -19.07
C PHE A 224 -7.54 2.62 -19.25
N MET A 225 -7.91 3.87 -19.03
CA MET A 225 -9.28 4.36 -19.22
C MET A 225 -9.33 5.20 -20.50
N GLY A 226 -10.35 4.97 -21.32
CA GLY A 226 -10.48 5.50 -22.69
C GLY A 226 -11.08 4.43 -23.60
N ASP A 227 -10.57 4.30 -24.82
CA ASP A 227 -11.00 3.28 -25.79
C ASP A 227 -10.75 1.82 -25.32
N HIS A 228 -9.93 1.66 -24.28
CA HIS A 228 -9.60 0.37 -23.66
C HIS A 228 -10.32 0.15 -22.33
N ALA A 229 -11.25 1.02 -21.93
CA ALA A 229 -11.99 0.87 -20.69
C ALA A 229 -12.86 -0.39 -20.73
N PRO A 230 -12.88 -1.19 -19.66
CA PRO A 230 -13.81 -2.31 -19.55
C PRO A 230 -15.28 -1.83 -19.60
N PRO A 231 -16.19 -2.65 -20.15
CA PRO A 231 -17.60 -2.29 -20.22
C PRO A 231 -18.23 -2.18 -18.82
N LEU A 232 -19.34 -1.45 -18.74
CA LEU A 232 -20.23 -1.44 -17.58
C LEU A 232 -21.15 -2.68 -17.64
N TYR A 233 -21.50 -3.25 -16.49
CA TYR A 233 -22.42 -4.39 -16.40
C TYR A 233 -23.87 -3.99 -16.65
N THR A 234 -24.28 -2.85 -16.11
CA THR A 234 -25.58 -2.23 -16.38
C THR A 234 -25.43 -0.72 -16.46
N PRO A 235 -26.27 -0.01 -17.23
CA PRO A 235 -26.24 1.45 -17.28
C PRO A 235 -26.50 2.13 -15.93
N GLN A 236 -27.21 1.46 -15.02
CA GLN A 236 -27.60 1.97 -13.70
C GLN A 236 -26.67 1.51 -12.57
N GLN A 237 -25.56 0.83 -12.88
CA GLN A 237 -24.64 0.38 -11.83
C GLN A 237 -24.00 1.57 -11.10
N SER A 238 -23.78 1.41 -9.81
CA SER A 238 -23.14 2.42 -8.97
C SER A 238 -21.62 2.28 -8.90
N PHE A 239 -20.99 1.30 -9.52
CA PHE A 239 -19.53 1.12 -9.44
C PHE A 239 -18.91 1.18 -10.84
N TRP A 240 -17.71 1.76 -10.98
CA TRP A 240 -17.09 2.01 -12.28
C TRP A 240 -15.69 1.39 -12.38
N PRO A 241 -15.20 1.09 -13.60
CA PRO A 241 -13.88 0.48 -13.81
C PRO A 241 -12.71 1.42 -13.52
N GLN A 242 -12.96 2.71 -13.31
CA GLN A 242 -11.93 3.69 -12.96
C GLN A 242 -11.51 3.49 -11.51
N MET A 243 -10.20 3.43 -11.29
CA MET A 243 -9.65 3.25 -9.94
C MET A 243 -9.86 4.52 -9.11
N SER A 244 -10.30 4.35 -7.87
CA SER A 244 -10.35 5.43 -6.88
C SER A 244 -9.08 5.47 -6.02
N VAL A 245 -8.88 6.59 -5.31
CA VAL A 245 -7.78 6.74 -4.35
C VAL A 245 -7.88 5.73 -3.22
N GLU A 246 -9.10 5.43 -2.78
CA GLU A 246 -9.42 4.47 -1.72
C GLU A 246 -9.03 3.06 -2.16
N VAL A 247 -9.47 2.61 -3.33
CA VAL A 247 -9.11 1.27 -3.85
C VAL A 247 -7.59 1.11 -3.97
N CYS A 248 -6.88 2.14 -4.46
CA CYS A 248 -5.42 2.09 -4.56
C CYS A 248 -4.76 1.96 -3.19
N LYS A 249 -5.14 2.83 -2.25
CA LYS A 249 -4.58 2.89 -0.90
C LYS A 249 -4.90 1.63 -0.10
N ASP A 250 -6.17 1.25 -0.03
CA ASP A 250 -6.63 0.10 0.74
C ASP A 250 -6.11 -1.20 0.12
N GLY A 251 -5.96 -1.25 -1.21
CA GLY A 251 -5.28 -2.33 -1.91
C GLY A 251 -3.83 -2.54 -1.44
N MET A 252 -3.02 -1.48 -1.44
CA MET A 252 -1.64 -1.53 -0.94
C MET A 252 -1.55 -1.89 0.55
N ASP A 253 -2.48 -1.37 1.35
CA ASP A 253 -2.56 -1.63 2.79
C ASP A 253 -2.89 -3.10 3.07
N ILE A 254 -3.94 -3.65 2.44
CA ILE A 254 -4.34 -5.05 2.60
C ILE A 254 -3.21 -5.99 2.18
N ASP A 255 -2.60 -5.75 1.01
CA ASP A 255 -1.47 -6.55 0.51
C ASP A 255 -0.32 -6.60 1.53
N THR A 256 0.05 -5.44 2.07
CA THR A 256 1.13 -5.31 3.05
C THR A 256 0.78 -5.96 4.39
N LEU A 257 -0.45 -5.80 4.87
CA LEU A 257 -0.92 -6.42 6.11
C LEU A 257 -0.96 -7.94 5.99
N VAL A 258 -1.54 -8.47 4.90
CA VAL A 258 -1.63 -9.90 4.65
C VAL A 258 -0.22 -10.52 4.58
N PHE A 259 0.72 -9.85 3.92
CA PHE A 259 2.12 -10.28 3.89
C PHE A 259 2.77 -10.27 5.28
N ASN A 260 2.64 -9.16 6.03
CA ASN A 260 3.26 -9.00 7.34
C ASN A 260 2.70 -9.97 8.40
N TYR A 261 1.40 -10.25 8.39
CA TYR A 261 0.82 -11.25 9.28
C TYR A 261 1.31 -12.66 8.89
N ALA A 262 1.27 -13.00 7.61
CA ALA A 262 1.72 -14.31 7.13
C ALA A 262 3.20 -14.58 7.44
N SER A 263 4.08 -13.59 7.30
CA SER A 263 5.52 -13.74 7.61
C SER A 263 5.80 -14.02 9.09
N ARG A 264 4.84 -13.74 9.97
CA ARG A 264 4.90 -14.00 11.41
C ARG A 264 4.14 -15.25 11.82
N GLY A 265 3.66 -16.05 10.86
CA GLY A 265 2.79 -17.19 11.12
C GLY A 265 1.42 -16.79 11.71
N GLN A 266 1.01 -15.53 11.54
CA GLN A 266 -0.24 -14.99 12.02
C GLN A 266 -1.26 -14.87 10.89
N VAL A 267 -2.54 -14.77 11.25
CA VAL A 267 -3.63 -14.58 10.30
C VAL A 267 -4.21 -13.18 10.48
N LEU A 268 -4.35 -12.43 9.38
CA LEU A 268 -4.98 -11.12 9.41
C LEU A 268 -6.48 -11.29 9.74
N MET A 269 -6.88 -10.71 10.87
CA MET A 269 -8.26 -10.66 11.31
C MET A 269 -8.67 -9.22 11.58
N VAL A 270 -9.82 -8.81 11.04
CA VAL A 270 -10.37 -7.46 11.18
C VAL A 270 -11.88 -7.52 11.39
N PRO A 271 -12.53 -6.46 11.89
CA PRO A 271 -13.99 -6.41 11.95
C PRO A 271 -14.62 -6.61 10.57
N SER A 272 -15.71 -7.37 10.47
CA SER A 272 -16.41 -7.60 9.20
C SER A 272 -17.38 -6.47 8.84
N SER A 273 -17.87 -5.74 9.84
CA SER A 273 -18.71 -4.56 9.72
C SER A 273 -17.89 -3.27 9.87
N GLY A 274 -18.51 -2.12 9.59
CA GLY A 274 -17.86 -0.81 9.65
C GLY A 274 -17.10 -0.42 8.38
N LEU A 275 -16.65 0.83 8.35
CA LEU A 275 -16.06 1.48 7.17
C LEU A 275 -14.66 0.91 6.84
N ASP A 276 -14.42 0.64 5.56
CA ASP A 276 -13.13 0.12 5.06
C ASP A 276 -11.97 1.04 5.46
N ARG A 277 -12.19 2.37 5.46
CA ARG A 277 -11.21 3.39 5.86
C ARG A 277 -10.66 3.24 7.29
N VAL A 278 -11.41 2.61 8.20
CA VAL A 278 -11.01 2.39 9.60
C VAL A 278 -10.74 0.93 9.93
N ARG A 279 -11.31 0.00 9.15
CA ARG A 279 -11.26 -1.45 9.40
C ARG A 279 -9.84 -1.97 9.66
N TYR A 280 -8.86 -1.43 8.95
CA TYR A 280 -7.47 -1.89 9.01
C TYR A 280 -6.58 -1.09 9.98
N ASN A 281 -7.09 -0.05 10.64
CA ASN A 281 -6.26 0.86 11.46
C ASN A 281 -5.58 0.13 12.62
N GLU A 282 -6.30 -0.74 13.33
CA GLU A 282 -5.73 -1.51 14.42
C GLU A 282 -4.69 -2.51 13.92
N ALA A 283 -4.97 -3.20 12.80
CA ALA A 283 -3.99 -4.10 12.20
C ALA A 283 -2.71 -3.37 11.75
N LYS A 284 -2.83 -2.17 11.17
CA LYS A 284 -1.70 -1.29 10.81
C LYS A 284 -0.91 -0.88 12.04
N LYS A 285 -1.59 -0.48 13.12
CA LYS A 285 -0.98 -0.12 14.39
C LYS A 285 -0.17 -1.30 14.95
N GLN A 286 -0.75 -2.49 14.97
CA GLN A 286 -0.06 -3.71 15.42
C GLN A 286 1.18 -4.02 14.57
N CYS A 287 1.12 -3.87 13.25
CA CYS A 287 2.29 -4.02 12.39
C CYS A 287 3.37 -2.99 12.73
N SER A 288 3.02 -1.71 12.86
CA SER A 288 3.97 -0.65 13.22
C SER A 288 4.59 -0.87 14.60
N SER A 289 3.79 -1.24 15.60
CA SER A 289 4.28 -1.56 16.94
C SER A 289 5.20 -2.78 16.94
N TRP A 290 4.88 -3.81 16.15
CA TRP A 290 5.74 -4.98 16.00
C TRP A 290 7.06 -4.62 15.32
N ILE A 291 7.04 -3.83 14.24
CA ILE A 291 8.27 -3.35 13.59
C ILE A 291 9.10 -2.47 14.55
N ALA A 292 8.45 -1.67 15.39
CA ALA A 292 9.16 -0.86 16.39
C ALA A 292 9.83 -1.73 17.46
N ALA A 293 9.17 -2.79 17.93
CA ALA A 293 9.69 -3.68 18.96
C ALA A 293 10.75 -4.66 18.42
N GLU A 294 10.42 -5.40 17.36
CA GLU A 294 11.28 -6.44 16.80
C GLU A 294 12.30 -5.89 15.81
N GLY A 295 12.10 -4.67 15.30
CA GLY A 295 12.81 -4.09 14.16
C GLY A 295 12.32 -4.63 12.82
N THR A 296 13.03 -4.30 11.75
CA THR A 296 12.72 -4.85 10.42
C THR A 296 13.28 -6.27 10.29
N ALA A 297 12.83 -7.04 9.29
CA ALA A 297 13.47 -8.32 8.92
C ALA A 297 14.97 -8.16 8.61
N HIS A 298 15.42 -6.92 8.41
CA HIS A 298 16.79 -6.54 8.14
C HIS A 298 17.50 -5.94 9.35
N LYS A 299 16.95 -5.95 10.56
CA LYS A 299 17.61 -5.43 11.78
C LYS A 299 19.04 -5.98 11.97
N ASN A 300 19.24 -7.27 11.65
CA ASN A 300 20.53 -7.95 11.71
C ASN A 300 21.25 -8.01 10.36
N HIS A 301 20.89 -7.13 9.40
CA HIS A 301 21.50 -7.11 8.09
C HIS A 301 23.02 -6.94 8.18
N SER A 302 23.71 -7.85 7.49
CA SER A 302 25.16 -7.88 7.31
C SER A 302 25.42 -8.28 5.87
N CYS A 303 26.08 -7.41 5.12
CA CYS A 303 26.55 -7.66 3.76
C CYS A 303 27.96 -7.08 3.61
N GLY A 304 28.66 -7.41 2.52
CA GLY A 304 30.05 -6.95 2.31
C GLY A 304 30.24 -5.43 2.28
N LEU A 305 29.17 -4.65 2.03
CA LEU A 305 29.20 -3.18 2.13
C LEU A 305 28.99 -2.67 3.56
N CYS A 306 28.28 -3.45 4.38
CA CYS A 306 27.78 -3.06 5.70
C CYS A 306 28.61 -3.66 6.84
N THR A 307 29.44 -4.67 6.57
CA THR A 307 30.27 -5.36 7.56
C THR A 307 31.61 -5.73 6.95
N SER A 308 32.70 -5.32 7.61
CA SER A 308 34.06 -5.75 7.28
C SER A 308 34.53 -6.75 8.33
N ILE A 309 35.03 -7.90 7.88
CA ILE A 309 35.60 -8.94 8.73
C ILE A 309 37.07 -9.06 8.36
N THR A 310 37.95 -8.75 9.30
CA THR A 310 39.39 -8.89 9.12
C THR A 310 39.89 -10.01 10.02
N HIS A 311 40.78 -10.87 9.49
CA HIS A 311 41.47 -11.88 10.28
C HIS A 311 42.88 -11.38 10.60
N SER A 312 43.32 -11.61 11.84
CA SER A 312 44.68 -11.33 12.26
C SER A 312 45.38 -12.66 12.54
N GLU A 313 46.38 -12.96 11.70
CA GLU A 313 47.18 -14.19 11.83
C GLU A 313 47.96 -14.23 13.15
N ALA A 314 48.43 -13.07 13.63
CA ALA A 314 49.26 -12.95 14.83
C ALA A 314 48.55 -13.40 16.12
N ASN A 315 47.23 -13.28 16.19
CA ASN A 315 46.43 -13.65 17.37
C ASN A 315 45.34 -14.68 17.06
N ASN A 316 45.29 -15.17 15.82
CA ASN A 316 44.27 -16.07 15.27
C ASN A 316 42.83 -15.65 15.63
N LYS A 317 42.53 -14.35 15.53
CA LYS A 317 41.20 -13.80 15.82
C LYS A 317 40.63 -13.05 14.62
N HIS A 318 39.31 -13.09 14.52
CA HIS A 318 38.56 -12.24 13.62
C HIS A 318 38.12 -10.96 14.35
N SER A 319 38.34 -9.81 13.71
CA SER A 319 37.72 -8.54 14.06
C SER A 319 36.58 -8.24 13.09
N VAL A 320 35.47 -7.80 13.64
CA VAL A 320 34.28 -7.42 12.87
C VAL A 320 34.04 -5.94 13.09
N VAL A 321 33.86 -5.20 12.00
CA VAL A 321 33.45 -3.81 11.99
C VAL A 321 32.10 -3.72 11.29
N ARG A 322 31.05 -3.41 12.07
CA ARG A 322 29.72 -3.06 11.57
C ARG A 322 29.45 -1.59 11.83
N ALA A 323 29.04 -0.87 10.79
CA ALA A 323 28.65 0.54 10.88
C ALA A 323 27.13 0.71 10.79
N VAL A 324 26.61 1.72 11.48
CA VAL A 324 25.21 2.17 11.39
C VAL A 324 25.17 3.69 11.34
N VAL A 325 24.33 4.22 10.45
CA VAL A 325 23.99 5.63 10.36
C VAL A 325 22.65 5.84 11.04
N THR A 326 22.55 6.81 11.93
CA THR A 326 21.27 7.24 12.49
C THR A 326 20.98 8.68 12.10
N ASP A 327 19.78 8.93 11.57
CA ASP A 327 19.34 10.26 11.14
C ASP A 327 17.81 10.36 11.15
N GLY A 328 17.31 11.59 11.22
CA GLY A 328 15.91 11.94 11.31
C GLY A 328 15.28 12.27 9.95
N LEU A 329 14.27 11.49 9.55
CA LEU A 329 13.37 11.96 8.49
C LEU A 329 12.36 12.94 9.10
N THR A 330 12.35 14.18 8.62
CA THR A 330 11.40 15.23 9.06
C THR A 330 10.00 14.99 8.49
N ILE A 331 9.42 13.81 8.75
CA ILE A 331 8.03 13.47 8.47
C ILE A 331 7.26 13.69 9.77
N GLY A 332 6.83 14.94 10.00
CA GLY A 332 6.08 15.29 11.19
C GLY A 332 4.64 14.79 11.11
N HIS A 333 4.27 13.84 11.96
CA HIS A 333 2.91 13.33 12.09
C HIS A 333 2.10 14.21 13.03
N TRP A 334 0.82 14.42 12.73
CA TRP A 334 -0.05 15.16 13.64
C TRP A 334 -0.17 14.44 14.99
N ARG A 335 0.00 15.21 16.07
CA ARG A 335 -0.12 14.71 17.44
C ARG A 335 -0.99 15.62 18.30
N CYS A 336 -1.33 15.14 19.50
CA CYS A 336 -2.07 15.91 20.47
C CYS A 336 -1.32 17.23 20.79
N SER A 337 -1.98 18.36 20.58
CA SER A 337 -1.41 19.71 20.73
C SER A 337 -1.45 20.23 22.16
N ALA A 338 -1.79 19.40 23.14
CA ALA A 338 -1.74 19.79 24.55
C ALA A 338 -0.30 20.19 24.92
N SER A 339 -0.10 21.41 25.39
CA SER A 339 1.21 21.88 25.86
C SER A 339 1.59 21.26 27.20
N ALA A 340 2.88 21.29 27.52
CA ALA A 340 3.39 20.87 28.83
C ALA A 340 2.62 21.55 29.98
N ALA A 341 2.42 22.87 29.92
CA ALA A 341 1.66 23.61 30.94
C ALA A 341 0.20 23.15 31.08
N GLN A 342 -0.47 22.82 29.98
CA GLN A 342 -1.84 22.27 30.01
C GLN A 342 -1.85 20.86 30.62
N LEU A 343 -0.90 20.01 30.25
CA LEU A 343 -0.77 18.65 30.79
C LEU A 343 -0.42 18.65 32.28
N GLU A 344 0.48 19.52 32.72
CA GLU A 344 0.83 19.72 34.14
C GLU A 344 -0.38 20.18 34.95
N LYS A 345 -1.16 21.13 34.44
CA LYS A 345 -2.40 21.58 35.08
C LYS A 345 -3.39 20.42 35.24
N LEU A 346 -3.65 19.67 34.17
CA LEU A 346 -4.56 18.50 34.20
C LEU A 346 -4.06 17.40 35.14
N ALA A 347 -2.75 17.14 35.17
CA ALA A 347 -2.15 16.16 36.07
C ALA A 347 -2.33 16.58 37.54
N LYS A 348 -2.09 17.85 37.85
CA LYS A 348 -2.30 18.42 39.19
C LYS A 348 -3.76 18.35 39.62
N GLU A 349 -4.70 18.65 38.74
CA GLU A 349 -6.15 18.58 39.00
C GLU A 349 -6.63 17.13 39.21
N SER A 350 -5.97 16.16 38.58
CA SER A 350 -6.30 14.73 38.70
C SER A 350 -5.50 13.97 39.77
N GLY A 351 -4.60 14.65 40.50
CA GLY A 351 -3.75 14.02 41.53
C GLY A 351 -2.68 13.08 40.98
N HIS A 352 -2.32 13.21 39.71
CA HIS A 352 -1.29 12.40 39.05
C HIS A 352 0.00 13.21 38.83
N PRO A 353 1.17 12.55 38.75
CA PRO A 353 2.40 13.23 38.36
C PRO A 353 2.27 13.78 36.93
N ALA A 354 2.87 14.94 36.69
CA ALA A 354 2.94 15.51 35.35
C ALA A 354 3.63 14.52 34.38
N PRO A 355 3.12 14.38 33.15
CA PRO A 355 3.72 13.46 32.19
C PRO A 355 5.13 13.92 31.78
N ASP A 356 6.04 12.96 31.63
CA ASP A 356 7.38 13.22 31.09
C ASP A 356 7.32 13.45 29.57
N GLY A 357 7.21 14.73 29.23
CA GLY A 357 7.12 15.21 27.87
C GLY A 357 5.69 15.24 27.32
N PRO A 358 5.54 15.33 25.99
CA PRO A 358 4.24 15.58 25.40
C PRO A 358 3.35 14.33 25.35
N CYS A 359 2.05 14.56 25.17
CA CYS A 359 1.09 13.48 24.95
C CYS A 359 1.47 12.62 23.73
N ARG A 360 1.68 11.32 23.97
CA ARG A 360 1.98 10.29 22.95
C ARG A 360 0.74 9.56 22.44
N ARG A 361 -0.45 9.88 22.93
CA ARG A 361 -1.71 9.30 22.44
C ARG A 361 -1.96 9.77 21.01
N THR A 362 -2.29 8.82 20.13
CA THR A 362 -2.66 9.09 18.74
C THR A 362 -3.94 9.92 18.68
N LEU A 363 -4.05 10.76 17.66
CA LEU A 363 -5.31 11.43 17.34
C LEU A 363 -6.26 10.45 16.66
N ASP A 364 -7.55 10.54 16.96
CA ASP A 364 -8.57 9.69 16.29
C ASP A 364 -8.70 10.07 14.81
N THR A 365 -8.51 11.36 14.52
CA THR A 365 -8.39 11.87 13.15
C THR A 365 -7.29 12.91 13.07
N VAL A 366 -6.69 13.04 11.90
CA VAL A 366 -5.75 14.12 11.57
C VAL A 366 -6.38 15.51 11.62
N ARG A 367 -7.69 15.66 11.90
CA ARG A 367 -8.37 16.94 12.08
C ARG A 367 -8.42 17.38 13.55
N HIS A 368 -8.40 16.43 14.48
CA HIS A 368 -8.49 16.75 15.91
C HIS A 368 -7.23 17.46 16.40
N ARG A 369 -7.39 18.53 17.18
CA ARG A 369 -6.27 19.24 17.83
C ARG A 369 -5.74 18.45 19.03
N TYR A 370 -6.66 17.85 19.78
CA TYR A 370 -6.35 17.04 20.96
C TYR A 370 -6.77 15.59 20.72
N CYS A 371 -6.17 14.64 21.45
CA CYS A 371 -6.64 13.25 21.40
C CYS A 371 -7.99 13.14 22.12
N SER A 372 -8.74 12.07 21.85
CA SER A 372 -10.02 11.75 22.50
C SER A 372 -10.00 11.88 24.04
N PHE A 373 -8.85 11.61 24.67
CA PHE A 373 -8.68 11.78 26.11
C PHE A 373 -8.58 13.25 26.55
N HIS A 374 -7.85 14.10 25.83
CA HIS A 374 -7.62 15.49 26.22
C HIS A 374 -8.64 16.48 25.66
N GLN A 375 -9.36 16.10 24.59
CA GLN A 375 -10.36 16.94 23.94
C GLN A 375 -11.40 17.48 24.94
N PRO A 376 -12.04 16.66 25.81
CA PRO A 376 -13.08 17.16 26.72
C PRO A 376 -12.59 18.20 27.73
N PHE A 377 -11.30 18.16 28.08
CA PHE A 377 -10.73 19.05 29.10
C PHE A 377 -10.16 20.35 28.50
N LEU A 378 -9.87 20.38 27.19
CA LEU A 378 -9.14 21.47 26.54
C LEU A 378 -9.97 22.23 25.49
N GLU A 379 -11.20 21.80 25.20
CA GLU A 379 -12.08 22.44 24.21
C GLU A 379 -12.43 23.90 24.53
N GLY A 380 -12.53 24.25 25.82
CA GLY A 380 -12.75 25.63 26.29
C GLY A 380 -11.48 26.42 26.67
N ILE A 381 -10.29 25.87 26.43
CA ILE A 381 -9.01 26.49 26.78
C ILE A 381 -8.42 27.22 25.57
N CYS A 382 -7.77 28.35 25.83
CA CYS A 382 -7.09 29.15 24.82
C CYS A 382 -6.11 28.28 23.99
N GLN A 383 -6.29 28.31 22.67
CA GLN A 383 -5.48 27.49 21.74
C GLN A 383 -4.07 28.03 21.52
N ALA A 384 -3.82 29.31 21.82
CA ALA A 384 -2.49 29.91 21.77
C ALA A 384 -1.58 29.22 22.80
N GLN A 385 -0.61 28.45 22.34
CA GLN A 385 0.28 27.69 23.21
C GLN A 385 1.36 28.60 23.81
N PRO A 386 1.77 28.40 25.09
CA PRO A 386 1.34 27.34 26.02
C PRO A 386 0.22 27.78 27.01
N CYS A 387 -0.75 28.58 26.59
CA CYS A 387 -1.74 29.19 27.48
C CYS A 387 -2.67 28.15 28.16
N ILE A 388 -2.98 28.40 29.43
CA ILE A 388 -3.90 27.61 30.26
C ILE A 388 -5.19 28.35 30.65
N GLN A 389 -5.36 29.57 30.13
CA GLN A 389 -6.52 30.44 30.41
C GLN A 389 -7.73 30.00 29.56
N PRO A 390 -8.97 30.20 30.05
CA PRO A 390 -10.17 29.92 29.26
C PRO A 390 -10.21 30.80 28.01
N ALA A 391 -10.69 30.24 26.91
CA ALA A 391 -10.97 30.98 25.69
C ALA A 391 -12.18 31.90 25.90
N LEU A 392 -12.22 33.03 25.18
CA LEU A 392 -13.41 33.88 25.16
C LEU A 392 -14.57 33.14 24.47
N PRO A 393 -15.84 33.46 24.82
CA PRO A 393 -17.00 32.87 24.16
C PRO A 393 -16.93 33.00 22.64
N ASN A 394 -17.13 31.90 21.91
CA ASN A 394 -17.05 31.81 20.45
C ASN A 394 -15.69 32.24 19.83
N LYS A 395 -14.60 32.24 20.61
CA LYS A 395 -13.24 32.52 20.14
C LYS A 395 -12.30 31.36 20.47
N LYS A 396 -11.22 31.23 19.70
CA LYS A 396 -10.17 30.22 19.92
C LYS A 396 -9.13 30.63 20.97
N THR A 397 -9.13 31.90 21.41
CA THR A 397 -8.11 32.47 22.30
C THR A 397 -8.74 33.16 23.50
N CYS A 398 -7.96 33.35 24.57
CA CYS A 398 -8.32 34.21 25.69
C CYS A 398 -8.27 35.71 25.30
N GLY A 399 -8.58 36.59 26.25
CA GLY A 399 -8.58 38.05 26.04
C GLY A 399 -7.21 38.73 25.99
N LEU A 400 -6.10 37.98 26.00
CA LEU A 400 -4.77 38.55 25.91
C LEU A 400 -4.50 39.07 24.49
N GLN A 401 -4.09 40.34 24.36
CA GLN A 401 -3.92 40.99 23.06
C GLN A 401 -2.94 40.25 22.15
N SER A 402 -1.82 39.74 22.69
CA SER A 402 -0.84 38.96 21.94
C SER A 402 -1.42 37.66 21.35
N HIS A 403 -2.41 37.04 22.00
CA HIS A 403 -3.07 35.83 21.49
C HIS A 403 -4.10 36.16 20.41
N LEU A 404 -4.84 37.26 20.59
CA LEU A 404 -5.78 37.77 19.59
C LEU A 404 -5.06 38.15 18.29
N ASP A 405 -3.91 38.81 18.40
CA ASP A 405 -3.09 39.21 17.25
C ASP A 405 -2.51 37.98 16.54
N ALA A 406 -1.99 37.01 17.30
CA ALA A 406 -1.53 35.74 16.74
C ALA A 406 -2.64 34.98 16.00
N ALA A 407 -3.88 34.98 16.52
CA ALA A 407 -5.03 34.37 15.86
C ALA A 407 -5.35 35.07 14.52
N LYS A 408 -5.33 36.41 14.49
CA LYS A 408 -5.55 37.17 13.25
C LYS A 408 -4.47 36.87 12.21
N THR A 409 -3.20 36.85 12.62
CA THR A 409 -2.08 36.52 11.71
C THR A 409 -2.22 35.10 11.17
N PHE A 410 -2.59 34.15 12.02
CA PHE A 410 -2.82 32.76 11.63
C PHE A 410 -3.97 32.64 10.62
N ASP A 411 -5.14 33.25 10.90
CA ASP A 411 -6.30 33.20 10.01
C ASP A 411 -6.02 33.82 8.64
N ALA A 412 -5.25 34.91 8.58
CA ALA A 412 -4.85 35.55 7.33
C ALA A 412 -3.95 34.63 6.47
N ARG A 413 -3.01 33.92 7.11
CA ARG A 413 -2.12 32.97 6.42
C ARG A 413 -2.86 31.76 5.88
N VAL A 414 -3.77 31.19 6.67
CA VAL A 414 -4.63 30.06 6.23
C VAL A 414 -5.40 30.45 4.96
N LYS A 415 -5.98 31.65 4.93
CA LYS A 415 -6.70 32.18 3.75
C LYS A 415 -5.79 32.38 2.51
N SER A 416 -4.55 32.82 2.69
CA SER A 416 -3.60 32.98 1.58
C SER A 416 -3.17 31.64 0.97
N ASN A 417 -2.88 30.64 1.81
CA ASN A 417 -2.54 29.28 1.35
C ASN A 417 -3.70 28.60 0.59
N PHE A 418 -4.94 28.97 0.88
CA PHE A 418 -6.13 28.48 0.17
C PHE A 418 -6.14 28.93 -1.31
N GLN A 419 -5.79 30.20 -1.57
CA GLN A 419 -5.74 30.75 -2.93
C GLN A 419 -4.72 30.02 -3.81
N LEU A 420 -3.54 29.69 -3.27
CA LEU A 420 -2.49 28.93 -3.96
C LEU A 420 -2.91 27.49 -4.31
N HIS A 421 -3.62 26.79 -3.42
CA HIS A 421 -4.10 25.42 -3.69
C HIS A 421 -5.25 25.37 -4.70
N SER A 422 -6.17 26.35 -4.67
CA SER A 422 -7.22 26.52 -5.67
C SER A 422 -6.64 26.74 -7.08
N MET A 423 -5.55 27.49 -7.16
CA MET A 423 -4.80 27.70 -8.42
C MET A 423 -4.04 26.45 -8.89
N LEU A 424 -3.69 25.54 -7.98
CA LEU A 424 -3.02 24.27 -8.27
C LEU A 424 -3.99 23.11 -8.55
N ASN A 425 -5.24 23.38 -8.91
CA ASN A 425 -6.19 22.38 -9.42
C ASN A 425 -5.65 21.74 -10.72
N ARG A 426 -4.84 20.69 -10.53
CA ARG A 426 -4.20 19.89 -11.58
C ARG A 426 -5.27 19.20 -12.45
N PRO A 427 -4.96 18.90 -13.72
CA PRO A 427 -5.74 17.95 -14.52
C PRO A 427 -5.96 16.64 -13.73
N GLY A 428 -7.20 16.14 -13.66
CA GLY A 428 -7.55 14.93 -12.88
C GLY A 428 -8.18 15.18 -11.50
N SER A 429 -8.60 16.40 -11.16
CA SER A 429 -9.28 16.72 -9.89
C SER A 429 -10.72 16.16 -9.76
N LYS A 430 -11.25 15.50 -10.79
CA LYS A 430 -12.56 14.81 -10.79
C LYS A 430 -12.36 13.29 -10.85
N LEU A 431 -11.75 12.72 -9.82
CA LEU A 431 -11.72 11.26 -9.67
C LEU A 431 -13.06 10.79 -9.12
N ASN A 432 -13.60 9.70 -9.69
CA ASN A 432 -14.80 9.06 -9.17
C ASN A 432 -14.53 8.47 -7.79
N VAL A 433 -15.45 8.71 -6.86
CA VAL A 433 -15.44 8.09 -5.54
C VAL A 433 -16.07 6.70 -5.68
N ASP A 434 -15.49 5.69 -5.05
CA ASP A 434 -16.12 4.36 -4.96
C ASP A 434 -17.31 4.44 -3.99
N PRO A 435 -18.57 4.32 -4.45
CA PRO A 435 -19.72 4.49 -3.56
C PRO A 435 -19.96 3.29 -2.66
N THR A 436 -19.25 2.17 -2.86
CA THR A 436 -19.27 1.05 -1.91
C THR A 436 -18.44 1.30 -0.65
N VAL A 437 -17.64 2.38 -0.65
CA VAL A 437 -16.92 2.88 0.54
C VAL A 437 -17.86 3.65 1.49
N HIS A 438 -19.09 3.98 1.08
CA HIS A 438 -19.89 5.07 1.69
C HIS A 438 -21.38 4.81 2.03
N LEU A 439 -21.84 3.60 2.31
CA LEU A 439 -23.22 3.42 2.83
C LEU A 439 -23.26 3.68 4.37
N GLU A 440 -23.91 4.67 5.03
CA GLU A 440 -24.43 6.07 4.82
C GLU A 440 -24.26 6.81 6.21
N GLU A 441 -24.19 8.14 6.41
CA GLU A 441 -25.23 9.19 6.27
C GLU A 441 -24.59 10.61 6.29
N GLU A 442 -25.21 11.56 5.57
CA GLU A 442 -25.06 13.03 5.63
C GLU A 442 -23.69 13.67 5.34
N ALA A 443 -23.43 14.00 4.07
CA ALA A 443 -23.02 15.35 3.65
C ALA A 443 -22.74 15.44 2.14
N GLY A 444 -22.43 14.35 1.44
CA GLY A 444 -22.11 14.38 0.01
C GLY A 444 -21.04 15.42 -0.37
N GLY A 445 -20.25 15.91 0.60
CA GLY A 445 -19.25 16.93 0.42
C GLY A 445 -17.90 16.28 0.24
N ILE A 446 -17.11 16.77 -0.71
CA ILE A 446 -15.66 16.61 -0.67
C ILE A 446 -15.23 17.03 0.73
N GLU A 447 -14.63 16.10 1.45
CA GLU A 447 -14.12 16.33 2.80
C GLU A 447 -13.21 17.56 2.79
N ASP A 448 -13.66 18.59 3.50
CA ASP A 448 -13.05 19.90 3.58
C ASP A 448 -11.54 19.82 3.91
N LEU A 449 -10.70 20.09 2.91
CA LEU A 449 -9.26 20.25 3.09
C LEU A 449 -8.93 21.34 4.12
N ASP A 450 -9.86 22.24 4.44
CA ASP A 450 -9.69 23.32 5.41
C ASP A 450 -9.53 22.79 6.85
N LEU A 451 -10.08 21.62 7.18
CA LEU A 451 -9.86 20.97 8.49
C LEU A 451 -8.50 20.28 8.60
N LEU A 452 -7.91 19.84 7.48
CA LEU A 452 -6.58 19.22 7.43
C LEU A 452 -5.44 20.25 7.44
N ARG A 453 -5.74 21.53 7.16
CA ARG A 453 -4.77 22.57 6.82
C ARG A 453 -4.60 23.68 7.85
N GLN A 454 -4.91 23.41 9.12
CA GLN A 454 -4.50 24.24 10.27
C GLN A 454 -2.98 24.14 10.57
N ALA A 455 -2.13 24.02 9.55
CA ALA A 455 -0.69 23.93 9.65
C ALA A 455 -0.05 25.19 9.06
N ASP A 456 0.71 25.92 9.88
CA ASP A 456 1.66 26.90 9.37
C ASP A 456 2.99 26.18 9.17
N GLU A 457 3.44 25.98 7.93
CA GLU A 457 4.75 25.37 7.67
C GLU A 457 5.91 26.27 8.13
N SER A 458 5.69 27.56 8.35
CA SER A 458 6.71 28.46 8.92
C SER A 458 6.91 28.27 10.42
N ASP A 459 5.91 27.76 11.15
CA ASP A 459 6.07 27.34 12.56
C ASP A 459 6.95 26.08 12.67
N ARG A 460 7.17 25.35 11.58
CA ARG A 460 8.09 24.21 11.54
C ARG A 460 9.55 24.63 11.75
N ALA A 461 9.93 25.80 11.23
CA ALA A 461 11.25 26.39 11.46
C ALA A 461 11.45 26.84 12.92
N GLU A 462 10.36 27.17 13.62
CA GLU A 462 10.34 27.47 15.05
C GLU A 462 10.32 26.19 15.91
N GLU A 463 9.66 25.11 15.46
CA GLU A 463 9.66 23.78 16.11
C GLU A 463 11.04 23.11 16.08
N SER A 464 11.80 23.22 14.97
CA SER A 464 13.19 22.72 14.86
C SER A 464 14.15 23.35 15.88
N ARG A 465 13.80 24.49 16.47
CA ARG A 465 14.62 25.19 17.47
C ARG A 465 14.38 24.71 18.91
N ARG A 466 13.55 23.70 19.15
CA ARG A 466 13.36 23.09 20.48
C ARG A 466 14.45 22.06 20.80
N ALA A 467 15.71 22.48 20.70
CA ALA A 467 16.74 21.98 21.60
C ALA A 467 16.38 22.51 23.00
N GLY A 468 16.61 21.74 24.06
CA GLY A 468 16.27 22.11 25.44
C GLY A 468 17.10 23.26 26.01
N GLU A 469 17.14 24.40 25.34
CA GLU A 469 17.67 25.66 25.86
C GLU A 469 16.48 26.54 26.30
N GLU A 470 16.46 26.84 27.59
CA GLU A 470 15.64 27.90 28.16
C GLU A 470 16.12 29.24 27.58
N GLY A 471 15.53 29.66 26.46
CA GLY A 471 15.89 30.90 25.78
C GLY A 471 14.68 31.63 25.18
N ALA A 472 14.48 32.86 25.70
CA ALA A 472 13.66 34.00 25.27
C ALA A 472 12.18 33.80 24.85
N SER A 473 11.32 34.66 25.42
CA SER A 473 9.89 34.89 25.14
C SER A 473 9.40 34.34 23.78
N LYS A 474 8.80 33.15 23.83
CA LYS A 474 8.21 32.49 22.65
C LYS A 474 6.96 33.24 22.23
N LYS A 475 6.87 33.63 20.96
CA LYS A 475 5.61 34.15 20.39
C LYS A 475 4.52 33.08 20.54
N PRO A 476 3.30 33.44 20.92
CA PRO A 476 2.20 32.50 21.06
C PRO A 476 1.88 31.86 19.70
N THR A 477 1.86 30.52 19.65
CA THR A 477 1.58 29.76 18.42
C THR A 477 0.17 29.16 18.47
N LEU A 478 -0.60 29.31 17.38
CA LEU A 478 -1.92 28.65 17.24
C LEU A 478 -1.87 27.40 16.35
N SER A 479 -0.71 27.08 15.77
CA SER A 479 -0.52 25.85 15.01
C SER A 479 -0.79 24.60 15.85
N ARG A 480 -1.10 23.52 15.15
CA ARG A 480 -1.22 22.19 15.75
C ARG A 480 0.17 21.58 15.87
N ALA A 481 0.39 20.77 16.90
CA ALA A 481 1.67 20.13 17.15
C ALA A 481 1.89 18.92 16.22
N ARG A 482 3.13 18.73 15.76
CA ARG A 482 3.57 17.52 15.05
C ARG A 482 4.62 16.77 15.87
N THR A 483 4.85 15.51 15.51
CA THR A 483 6.07 14.79 15.93
C THR A 483 7.28 15.47 15.29
N HIS A 484 8.42 15.40 15.97
CA HIS A 484 9.65 16.05 15.52
C HIS A 484 10.16 15.40 14.24
N ASN A 485 10.45 14.11 14.30
CA ASN A 485 10.94 13.31 13.20
C ASN A 485 10.62 11.82 13.41
N ASP A 486 10.80 11.04 12.36
CA ASP A 486 11.01 9.60 12.47
C ASP A 486 12.51 9.33 12.38
N GLN A 487 13.11 8.93 13.49
CA GLN A 487 14.50 8.51 13.54
C GLN A 487 14.66 7.18 12.84
N LEU A 488 15.64 7.06 11.95
CA LEU A 488 16.00 5.81 11.31
C LEU A 488 17.37 5.35 11.78
N ALA A 489 17.55 4.04 11.92
CA ALA A 489 18.84 3.39 11.92
C ALA A 489 19.02 2.69 10.57
N VAL A 490 20.04 3.07 9.83
CA VAL A 490 20.28 2.65 8.44
C VAL A 490 21.67 2.05 8.33
N ALA A 491 21.77 0.92 7.64
CA ALA A 491 23.05 0.32 7.33
C ALA A 491 23.72 1.06 6.15
N PRO A 492 25.07 1.09 6.03
CA PRO A 492 25.79 1.78 4.95
C PRO A 492 25.31 1.47 3.51
N CYS A 493 24.73 0.29 3.31
CA CYS A 493 24.17 -0.22 2.06
C CYS A 493 22.73 0.29 1.79
N GLY A 494 22.21 1.22 2.60
CA GLY A 494 20.89 1.85 2.44
C GLY A 494 19.73 1.07 3.08
N VAL A 495 20.00 -0.06 3.74
CA VAL A 495 18.96 -0.89 4.36
C VAL A 495 18.52 -0.30 5.70
N ILE A 496 17.23 -0.02 5.84
CA ILE A 496 16.65 0.47 7.10
C ILE A 496 16.55 -0.69 8.12
N LEU A 497 17.29 -0.57 9.22
CA LEU A 497 17.38 -1.55 10.31
C LEU A 497 16.26 -1.37 11.33
N ALA A 498 15.98 -0.11 11.69
CA ALA A 498 14.95 0.25 12.66
C ALA A 498 14.44 1.68 12.43
N ARG A 499 13.27 1.97 13.00
CA ARG A 499 12.64 3.29 12.99
C ARG A 499 12.00 3.57 14.35
N GLN A 500 12.12 4.79 14.85
CA GLN A 500 11.40 5.27 16.03
C GLN A 500 10.87 6.69 15.81
N THR A 501 9.61 6.92 16.18
CA THR A 501 9.03 8.28 16.13
C THR A 501 9.46 9.10 17.34
N MET A 502 10.09 10.24 17.10
CA MET A 502 10.47 11.21 18.12
C MET A 502 9.40 12.30 18.24
N PHE A 503 8.84 12.48 19.44
CA PHE A 503 7.65 13.31 19.62
C PHE A 503 7.95 14.79 19.85
N ASN A 504 9.00 15.12 20.60
CA ASN A 504 9.29 16.48 21.03
C ASN A 504 10.58 17.04 20.40
N SER A 505 11.62 16.23 20.43
CA SER A 505 12.93 16.57 19.91
C SER A 505 13.70 15.31 19.54
N GLU A 506 14.65 15.45 18.63
CA GLU A 506 15.73 14.51 18.42
C GLU A 506 16.83 14.78 19.44
N SER A 507 16.53 14.56 20.73
CA SER A 507 17.52 14.77 21.77
C SER A 507 18.58 13.64 21.73
N PRO A 508 19.85 13.94 22.05
CA PRO A 508 20.87 12.90 22.19
C PRO A 508 20.49 11.80 23.20
N SER A 509 19.64 12.14 24.19
CA SER A 509 19.09 11.19 25.16
C SER A 509 18.17 10.18 24.50
N ALA A 510 17.27 10.64 23.64
CA ALA A 510 16.31 9.82 22.91
C ALA A 510 17.02 8.96 21.86
N VAL A 511 18.02 9.52 21.15
CA VAL A 511 18.83 8.75 20.19
C VAL A 511 19.64 7.66 20.89
N LYS A 512 20.21 7.92 22.08
CA LYS A 512 20.88 6.88 22.89
C LYS A 512 19.92 5.74 23.21
N LEU A 513 18.72 6.05 23.72
CA LEU A 513 17.72 5.03 24.06
C LEU A 513 17.27 4.26 22.82
N PHE A 514 17.03 4.95 21.70
CA PHE A 514 16.72 4.32 20.41
C PHE A 514 17.78 3.31 19.99
N LEU A 515 19.07 3.65 20.11
CA LEU A 515 20.17 2.74 19.78
C LEU A 515 20.20 1.53 20.72
N LEU A 516 20.03 1.75 22.03
CA LEU A 516 19.98 0.67 23.03
C LEU A 516 18.84 -0.31 22.76
N ASP A 517 17.65 0.21 22.47
CA ASP A 517 16.46 -0.58 22.13
C ASP A 517 16.63 -1.32 20.79
N THR A 518 17.26 -0.66 19.82
CA THR A 518 17.51 -1.24 18.50
C THR A 518 18.56 -2.34 18.56
N PHE A 519 19.59 -2.21 19.39
CA PHE A 519 20.68 -3.18 19.48
C PHE A 519 20.86 -3.67 20.92
N PRO A 520 19.94 -4.53 21.42
CA PRO A 520 19.95 -4.98 22.82
C PRO A 520 21.04 -6.01 23.11
N THR A 521 21.59 -6.68 22.10
CA THR A 521 22.66 -7.69 22.29
C THR A 521 24.04 -7.08 22.07
N SER A 522 24.37 -6.66 20.84
CA SER A 522 25.66 -6.06 20.50
C SER A 522 25.45 -4.76 19.75
N MET A 523 26.05 -3.69 20.25
CA MET A 523 26.09 -2.40 19.56
C MET A 523 27.00 -2.47 18.33
N PRO A 524 26.70 -1.76 17.22
CA PRO A 524 27.61 -1.63 16.08
C PRO A 524 28.94 -1.01 16.50
N GLN A 525 30.04 -1.42 15.86
CA GLN A 525 31.38 -0.88 16.16
C GLN A 525 31.52 0.58 15.74
N VAL A 526 30.77 1.03 14.74
CA VAL A 526 30.78 2.42 14.28
C VAL A 526 29.36 2.96 14.24
N ILE A 527 29.14 4.10 14.89
CA ILE A 527 27.87 4.83 14.90
C ILE A 527 28.13 6.20 14.28
N LEU A 528 27.39 6.51 13.21
CA LEU A 528 27.42 7.78 12.51
C LEU A 528 26.15 8.56 12.85
N TYR A 529 26.32 9.79 13.33
CA TYR A 529 25.23 10.68 13.76
C TYR A 529 25.66 12.14 13.62
N ASP A 530 24.78 13.01 13.12
CA ASP A 530 25.08 14.43 12.84
C ASP A 530 25.53 15.20 14.10
N SER A 531 24.98 14.85 15.26
CA SER A 531 25.30 15.42 16.57
C SER A 531 26.13 14.47 17.44
N ALA A 532 27.10 13.78 16.83
CA ALA A 532 27.98 12.78 17.46
C ALA A 532 28.59 13.22 18.79
N CYS A 533 29.17 14.43 18.86
CA CYS A 533 29.74 14.99 20.10
C CYS A 533 28.74 15.03 21.26
N LYS A 534 27.52 15.47 20.98
CA LYS A 534 26.45 15.61 21.99
C LYS A 534 25.96 14.24 22.45
N LEU A 535 25.84 13.28 21.53
CA LEU A 535 25.51 11.90 21.84
C LEU A 535 26.58 11.26 22.73
N LEU A 536 27.85 11.41 22.37
CA LEU A 536 28.98 10.88 23.13
C LEU A 536 29.03 11.46 24.56
N ALA A 537 28.88 12.78 24.69
CA ALA A 537 28.81 13.44 26.00
C ALA A 537 27.67 12.88 26.86
N HIS A 538 26.52 12.57 26.25
CA HIS A 538 25.41 11.99 26.98
C HIS A 538 25.64 10.53 27.39
N ILE A 539 26.26 9.72 26.53
CA ILE A 539 26.66 8.34 26.84
C ILE A 539 27.61 8.33 28.06
N TYR A 540 28.59 9.24 28.12
CA TYR A 540 29.52 9.30 29.25
C TYR A 540 28.86 9.67 30.59
N LYS A 541 27.83 10.51 30.55
CA LYS A 541 27.01 10.91 31.72
C LYS A 541 25.98 9.85 32.14
N SER A 542 25.82 8.78 31.36
CA SER A 542 24.83 7.73 31.61
C SER A 542 25.28 6.78 32.74
N THR A 543 24.39 5.88 33.17
CA THR A 543 24.74 4.86 34.17
C THR A 543 25.88 3.96 33.66
N ALA A 544 26.62 3.33 34.58
CA ALA A 544 27.71 2.42 34.19
C ALA A 544 27.22 1.29 33.28
N GLU A 545 26.01 0.76 33.55
CA GLU A 545 25.37 -0.26 32.73
C GLU A 545 25.14 0.21 31.29
N GLU A 546 24.48 1.36 31.11
CA GLU A 546 24.22 1.93 29.77
C GLU A 546 25.53 2.28 29.06
N ARG A 547 26.50 2.85 29.75
CA ARG A 547 27.79 3.23 29.16
C ARG A 547 28.59 2.02 28.71
N ASN A 548 28.57 0.92 29.47
CA ASN A 548 29.28 -0.31 29.12
C ASN A 548 28.74 -0.95 27.82
N ARG A 549 27.49 -0.69 27.45
CA ARG A 549 26.89 -1.11 26.17
C ARG A 549 27.63 -0.55 24.96
N PHE A 550 28.25 0.63 25.09
CA PHE A 550 28.93 1.36 24.01
C PHE A 550 30.45 1.20 24.04
N ILE A 551 31.02 0.43 24.98
CA ILE A 551 32.49 0.38 25.20
C ILE A 551 33.28 -0.15 23.98
N LYS A 552 32.63 -0.94 23.13
CA LYS A 552 33.21 -1.48 21.88
C LYS A 552 32.77 -0.70 20.63
N SER A 553 32.10 0.43 20.82
CA SER A 553 31.55 1.26 19.77
C SER A 553 32.27 2.59 19.71
N ILE A 554 32.58 3.03 18.50
CA ILE A 554 33.08 4.36 18.20
C ILE A 554 31.89 5.16 17.67
N VAL A 555 31.53 6.24 18.35
CA VAL A 555 30.67 7.28 17.77
C VAL A 555 31.59 8.18 16.96
N ALA A 556 31.53 8.07 15.64
CA ALA A 556 32.41 8.82 14.76
C ALA A 556 32.05 10.30 14.83
N VAL A 557 33.04 11.11 15.21
CA VAL A 557 32.96 12.56 15.27
C VAL A 557 33.74 13.08 14.07
N ASP A 558 33.12 13.95 13.27
CA ASP A 558 33.81 14.65 12.17
C ASP A 558 34.90 15.60 12.67
#